data_AF-A0A7K2CBQ2-F1
#
_entry.id   AF-A0A7K2CBQ2-F1
#
_cell.length_a   1.000
_cell.length_b   1.000
_cell.length_c   1.000
_cell.angle_alpha   90.00
_cell.angle_beta   90.00
_cell.angle_gamma   90.00
#
_symmetry.space_group_name_H-M   'P 1'
#
loop_
_entity.id
_entity.type
_entity.pdbx_description
1 polymer ?
#
loop_
_entity_poly.entity_id
_entity_poly.type
_entity_poly.pdbx_seq_one_letter_code
_entity_poly.pdbx_strand_id
1 'polypeptide(L)'
;MNQIPDSLKFSTTHGRTVFGDGGITPDHLVFADSLRPRILQALYGGGLFETFRLWFEASEQVLRATWEDQPETFVRDFSFSPTQWHALWVAGESSQVAVTFVPSDPSPDGLQFTHDALKENEDILQLYFKALLGRQLYGSRVAVPLFNAIDEVFQQSLLLWPEAQELALLSR
;
A
#
# COMPACT_ATOMS: atom_id res chain seq x y z
N MET A 1 -26.72 13.78 8.11
CA MET A 1 -27.27 13.02 6.97
C MET A 1 -28.79 13.17 6.90
N ASN A 2 -29.34 14.38 7.12
CA ASN A 2 -30.78 14.62 7.08
C ASN A 2 -31.10 15.51 5.88
N GLN A 3 -31.97 14.98 5.01
CA GLN A 3 -32.55 15.55 3.79
C GLN A 3 -31.70 15.44 2.52
N ILE A 4 -31.58 14.21 2.01
CA ILE A 4 -31.29 13.98 0.59
C ILE A 4 -32.59 14.20 -0.21
N PRO A 5 -32.60 15.06 -1.24
CA PRO A 5 -33.75 15.29 -2.12
C PRO A 5 -34.32 13.99 -2.70
N ASP A 6 -35.65 13.90 -2.83
CA ASP A 6 -36.31 12.71 -3.41
C ASP A 6 -35.90 12.44 -4.85
N SER A 7 -35.52 13.47 -5.60
CA SER A 7 -34.97 13.33 -6.96
C SER A 7 -33.67 12.52 -7.02
N LEU A 8 -32.99 12.36 -5.89
CA LEU A 8 -31.75 11.60 -5.77
C LEU A 8 -31.97 10.21 -5.18
N LYS A 9 -33.22 9.81 -4.91
CA LYS A 9 -33.57 8.48 -4.36
C LYS A 9 -33.99 7.54 -5.49
N PHE A 10 -33.29 6.44 -5.63
CA PHE A 10 -33.60 5.38 -6.57
C PHE A 10 -33.82 4.07 -5.80
N SER A 11 -34.50 3.12 -6.41
CA SER A 11 -34.67 1.79 -5.84
C SER A 11 -34.04 0.75 -6.76
N THR A 12 -33.29 -0.18 -6.18
CA THR A 12 -32.86 -1.39 -6.89
C THR A 12 -34.08 -2.25 -7.25
N THR A 13 -33.91 -3.19 -8.18
CA THR A 13 -34.96 -4.17 -8.55
C THR A 13 -35.55 -4.90 -7.34
N HIS A 14 -34.79 -5.00 -6.25
CA HIS A 14 -35.17 -5.68 -5.01
C HIS A 14 -35.55 -4.72 -3.87
N GLY A 15 -35.86 -3.46 -4.18
CA GLY A 15 -36.48 -2.53 -3.22
C GLY A 15 -35.52 -1.79 -2.29
N ARG A 16 -34.21 -2.05 -2.36
CA ARG A 16 -33.22 -1.24 -1.62
C ARG A 16 -33.12 0.18 -2.19
N THR A 17 -33.26 1.18 -1.33
CA THR A 17 -33.04 2.59 -1.70
C THR A 17 -31.55 2.87 -1.86
N VAL A 18 -31.17 3.46 -2.98
CA VAL A 18 -29.83 3.97 -3.27
C VAL A 18 -29.92 5.44 -3.63
N PHE A 19 -28.85 6.19 -3.37
CA PHE A 19 -28.81 7.62 -3.64
C PHE A 19 -27.85 7.91 -4.79
N GLY A 20 -28.25 8.76 -5.73
CA GLY A 20 -27.46 9.07 -6.91
C GLY A 20 -27.51 10.55 -7.31
N ASP A 21 -26.35 11.21 -7.31
CA ASP A 21 -26.15 12.61 -7.72
C ASP A 21 -24.91 12.74 -8.64
N GLY A 22 -24.84 11.89 -9.67
CA GLY A 22 -23.66 11.75 -10.55
C GLY A 22 -22.78 10.52 -10.29
N GLY A 23 -23.19 9.65 -9.36
CA GLY A 23 -22.59 8.36 -9.02
C GLY A 23 -23.38 7.66 -7.92
N ILE A 24 -23.15 6.37 -7.67
CA ILE A 24 -23.78 5.65 -6.53
C ILE A 24 -23.06 6.05 -5.24
N THR A 25 -23.80 6.57 -4.26
CA THR A 25 -23.23 6.86 -2.93
C THR A 25 -22.85 5.55 -2.22
N PRO A 26 -21.59 5.38 -1.78
CA PRO A 26 -21.17 4.18 -1.08
C PRO A 26 -21.75 4.11 0.33
N ASP A 27 -21.97 2.89 0.82
CA ASP A 27 -22.44 2.65 2.19
C ASP A 27 -21.33 2.86 3.23
N HIS A 28 -20.09 2.55 2.85
CA HIS A 28 -18.91 2.65 3.69
C HIS A 28 -17.87 3.55 3.02
N LEU A 29 -17.39 4.56 3.75
CA LEU A 29 -16.29 5.41 3.32
C LEU A 29 -15.05 5.03 4.12
N VAL A 30 -14.08 4.40 3.45
CA VAL A 30 -12.76 4.14 4.03
C VAL A 30 -11.87 5.32 3.68
N PHE A 31 -11.66 6.19 4.65
CA PHE A 31 -10.68 7.28 4.50
C PHE A 31 -9.28 6.71 4.63
N ALA A 32 -8.36 7.18 3.80
CA ALA A 32 -6.96 6.87 3.97
C ALA A 32 -6.50 7.42 5.34
N ASP A 33 -5.97 6.57 6.23
CA ASP A 33 -5.37 7.04 7.47
C ASP A 33 -4.27 8.09 7.19
N SER A 34 -4.10 9.03 8.13
CA SER A 34 -3.12 10.13 8.14
C SER A 34 -1.66 9.72 7.88
N LEU A 35 -1.34 8.43 8.00
CA LEU A 35 -0.05 7.80 7.69
C LEU A 35 0.17 7.58 6.18
N ARG A 36 -0.92 7.38 5.43
CA ARG A 36 -0.89 7.05 3.99
C ARG A 36 -0.49 8.19 3.08
N PRO A 37 -0.85 9.48 3.28
CA PRO A 37 -0.50 10.54 2.36
C PRO A 37 1.01 10.62 2.08
N ARG A 38 1.86 10.42 3.10
CA ARG A 38 3.32 10.51 2.96
C ARG A 38 3.92 9.30 2.24
N ILE A 39 3.51 8.09 2.63
CA ILE A 39 3.95 6.85 1.94
C ILE A 39 3.39 6.80 0.52
N LEU A 40 2.10 7.11 0.33
CA LEU A 40 1.46 7.17 -0.99
C LEU A 40 2.11 8.23 -1.87
N GLN A 41 2.40 9.44 -1.36
CA GLN A 41 3.12 10.47 -2.12
C GLN A 41 4.46 9.92 -2.62
N ALA A 42 5.21 9.24 -1.76
CA ALA A 42 6.46 8.59 -2.12
C ALA A 42 6.36 7.43 -3.12
N LEU A 43 5.27 6.65 -3.02
CA LEU A 43 4.94 5.60 -3.98
C LEU A 43 4.55 6.20 -5.34
N TYR A 44 3.73 7.24 -5.35
CA TYR A 44 3.26 7.93 -6.56
C TYR A 44 4.38 8.66 -7.29
N GLY A 45 5.40 9.14 -6.58
CA GLY A 45 6.57 9.77 -7.20
C GLY A 45 7.63 8.79 -7.70
N GLY A 46 7.46 7.47 -7.52
CA GLY A 46 8.36 6.44 -8.05
C GLY A 46 9.71 6.28 -7.33
N GLY A 47 10.06 7.20 -6.41
CA GLY A 47 11.34 7.19 -5.68
C GLY A 47 11.56 5.91 -4.87
N LEU A 48 10.53 5.40 -4.18
CA LEU A 48 10.67 4.14 -3.43
C LEU A 48 10.95 2.93 -4.32
N PHE A 49 10.35 2.88 -5.52
CA PHE A 49 10.64 1.80 -6.46
C PHE A 49 12.07 1.90 -7.00
N GLU A 50 12.54 3.10 -7.29
CA GLU A 50 13.91 3.32 -7.76
C GLU A 50 14.95 2.98 -6.67
N THR A 51 14.72 3.40 -5.43
CA THR A 51 15.52 3.01 -4.25
C THR A 51 15.62 1.49 -4.14
N PHE A 52 14.49 0.79 -4.26
CA PHE A 52 14.47 -0.68 -4.28
C PHE A 52 15.29 -1.24 -5.45
N ARG A 53 15.09 -0.71 -6.67
CA ARG A 53 15.73 -1.21 -7.88
C ARG A 53 17.24 -1.18 -7.75
N LEU A 54 17.79 -0.06 -7.29
CA LEU A 54 19.23 0.14 -7.11
C LEU A 54 19.81 -0.77 -6.03
N TRP A 55 19.12 -0.88 -4.90
CA TRP A 55 19.51 -1.80 -3.83
C TRP A 55 19.47 -3.27 -4.28
N PHE A 56 18.42 -3.65 -5.02
CA PHE A 56 18.23 -5.00 -5.51
C PHE A 56 19.31 -5.37 -6.52
N GLU A 57 19.64 -4.48 -7.46
CA GLU A 57 20.72 -4.68 -8.44
C GLU A 57 22.06 -5.01 -7.76
N ALA A 58 22.38 -4.33 -6.65
CA ALA A 58 23.59 -4.60 -5.88
C ALA A 58 23.52 -5.90 -5.04
N SER A 59 22.33 -6.40 -4.73
CA SER A 59 22.10 -7.50 -3.78
C SER A 59 21.55 -8.78 -4.44
N GLU A 60 21.23 -8.74 -5.73
CA GLU A 60 20.44 -9.75 -6.42
C GLU A 60 21.03 -11.16 -6.30
N GLN A 61 22.33 -11.30 -6.55
CA GLN A 61 22.97 -12.62 -6.54
C GLN A 61 22.83 -13.31 -5.18
N VAL A 62 23.04 -12.58 -4.08
CA VAL A 62 22.93 -13.11 -2.72
C VAL A 62 21.47 -13.39 -2.37
N LEU A 63 20.55 -12.51 -2.76
CA LEU A 63 19.12 -12.66 -2.51
C LEU A 63 18.54 -13.89 -3.22
N ARG A 64 18.90 -14.10 -4.49
CA ARG A 64 18.48 -15.29 -5.25
C ARG A 64 19.08 -16.56 -4.67
N ALA A 65 20.39 -16.58 -4.44
CA ALA A 65 21.07 -17.74 -3.85
C ALA A 65 20.50 -18.16 -2.48
N THR A 66 19.94 -17.20 -1.72
CA THR A 66 19.37 -17.46 -0.40
C THR A 66 17.89 -17.84 -0.46
N TRP A 67 17.09 -17.17 -1.30
CA TRP A 67 15.63 -17.22 -1.18
C TRP A 67 14.89 -17.82 -2.39
N GLU A 68 15.49 -17.90 -3.57
CA GLU A 68 14.79 -18.20 -4.85
C GLU A 68 13.89 -19.45 -4.83
N ASP A 69 14.29 -20.51 -4.12
CA ASP A 69 13.56 -21.78 -4.08
C ASP A 69 12.66 -21.96 -2.84
N GLN A 70 12.42 -20.90 -2.05
CA GLN A 70 11.68 -21.01 -0.78
C GLN A 70 10.65 -19.89 -0.53
N PRO A 71 9.60 -19.77 -1.38
CA PRO A 71 8.62 -18.70 -1.29
C PRO A 71 7.84 -18.69 0.03
N GLU A 72 7.46 -19.85 0.58
CA GLU A 72 6.70 -19.91 1.84
C GLU A 72 7.54 -19.46 3.03
N THR A 73 8.79 -19.91 3.10
CA THR A 73 9.75 -19.50 4.13
C THR A 73 10.08 -18.02 3.99
N PHE A 74 10.25 -17.50 2.77
CA PHE A 74 10.45 -16.08 2.53
C PHE A 74 9.30 -15.24 3.09
N VAL A 75 8.05 -15.61 2.77
CA VAL A 75 6.88 -14.87 3.25
C VAL A 75 6.84 -14.86 4.79
N ARG A 76 7.12 -15.99 5.43
CA ARG A 76 7.05 -16.12 6.89
C ARG A 76 8.22 -15.44 7.62
N ASP A 77 9.45 -15.68 7.16
CA ASP A 77 10.65 -15.46 7.96
C ASP A 77 11.54 -14.34 7.44
N PHE A 78 11.39 -13.90 6.20
CA PHE A 78 12.22 -12.80 5.68
C PHE A 78 11.93 -11.50 6.43
N SER A 79 13.00 -10.89 6.93
CA SER A 79 13.05 -9.51 7.41
C SER A 79 14.34 -8.86 6.92
N PHE A 80 14.33 -7.54 6.75
CA PHE A 80 15.54 -6.81 6.44
C PHE A 80 16.44 -6.81 7.69
N SER A 81 17.69 -7.25 7.53
CA SER A 81 18.67 -7.00 8.58
C SER A 81 18.93 -5.49 8.70
N PRO A 82 19.38 -4.97 9.87
CA PRO A 82 19.71 -3.56 10.01
C PRO A 82 20.67 -3.03 8.94
N THR A 83 21.62 -3.88 8.51
CA THR A 83 22.57 -3.57 7.44
C THR A 83 21.90 -3.50 6.07
N GLN A 84 21.01 -4.45 5.74
CA GLN A 84 20.27 -4.43 4.48
C GLN A 84 19.33 -3.24 4.40
N TRP A 85 18.65 -2.92 5.51
CA TRP A 85 17.77 -1.77 5.62
C TRP A 85 18.53 -0.46 5.42
N HIS A 86 19.68 -0.30 6.07
CA HIS A 86 20.53 0.87 5.88
C HIS A 86 21.05 0.98 4.43
N ALA A 87 21.54 -0.12 3.85
CA ALA A 87 22.05 -0.15 2.48
C ALA A 87 20.97 0.23 1.45
N LEU A 88 19.72 -0.14 1.71
CA LEU A 88 18.59 0.23 0.86
C LEU A 88 18.41 1.75 0.79
N TRP A 89 18.47 2.44 1.93
CA TRP A 89 18.34 3.90 1.96
C TRP A 89 19.54 4.61 1.33
N VAL A 90 20.76 4.12 1.57
CA VAL A 90 21.99 4.63 0.92
C VAL A 90 21.89 4.55 -0.61
N ALA A 91 21.32 3.46 -1.15
CA ALA A 91 21.10 3.33 -2.59
C ALA A 91 20.13 4.41 -3.12
N GLY A 92 19.05 4.69 -2.39
CA GLY A 92 18.09 5.75 -2.72
C GLY A 92 18.71 7.14 -2.74
N GLU A 93 19.49 7.49 -1.70
CA GLU A 93 20.19 8.79 -1.59
C GLU A 93 21.17 9.03 -2.74
N SER A 94 21.79 7.96 -3.25
CA SER A 94 22.75 8.04 -4.35
C SER A 94 22.11 8.33 -5.71
N SER A 95 20.81 8.04 -5.85
CA SER A 95 20.05 8.36 -7.05
C SER A 95 19.48 9.76 -6.94
N GLN A 96 19.67 10.59 -7.96
CA GLN A 96 19.05 11.93 -8.04
C GLN A 96 17.50 11.88 -8.14
N VAL A 97 16.90 10.69 -8.02
CA VAL A 97 15.46 10.44 -7.92
C VAL A 97 15.07 10.52 -6.45
N ALA A 98 14.90 11.75 -5.99
CA ALA A 98 14.60 12.20 -4.63
C ALA A 98 13.87 11.19 -3.74
N VAL A 99 14.61 10.53 -2.85
CA VAL A 99 14.23 10.49 -1.44
C VAL A 99 15.10 11.54 -0.78
N THR A 100 14.67 12.81 -0.81
CA THR A 100 15.42 13.87 -0.14
C THR A 100 15.04 13.88 1.33
N PHE A 101 16.00 13.60 2.20
CA PHE A 101 15.81 13.76 3.63
C PHE A 101 15.78 15.24 3.98
N VAL A 102 14.62 15.76 4.34
CA VAL A 102 14.48 17.15 4.79
C VAL A 102 14.33 17.23 6.30
N PRO A 103 14.97 18.20 6.97
CA PRO A 103 14.87 18.35 8.41
C PRO A 103 13.46 18.74 8.88
N SER A 104 12.63 19.34 8.02
CA SER A 104 11.29 19.82 8.37
C SER A 104 10.44 20.03 7.12
N ASP A 105 9.13 19.83 7.28
CA ASP A 105 8.00 20.07 6.37
C ASP A 105 8.30 20.06 4.85
N PRO A 106 7.92 18.98 4.13
CA PRO A 106 8.09 18.91 2.69
C PRO A 106 7.48 20.12 1.98
N SER A 107 8.29 20.83 1.20
CA SER A 107 7.77 21.70 0.14
C SER A 107 6.78 20.89 -0.72
N PRO A 108 5.69 21.49 -1.25
CA PRO A 108 4.78 20.81 -2.18
C PRO A 108 5.47 20.30 -3.45
N ASP A 109 6.68 20.80 -3.75
CA ASP A 109 7.49 20.39 -4.89
C ASP A 109 8.59 19.39 -4.46
N GLY A 110 8.37 18.10 -4.73
CA GLY A 110 9.34 17.02 -4.58
C GLY A 110 9.02 16.01 -3.47
N LEU A 111 9.52 14.78 -3.64
CA LEU A 111 9.40 13.69 -2.65
C LEU A 111 10.39 13.92 -1.51
N GLN A 112 9.95 14.59 -0.45
CA GLN A 112 10.79 14.85 0.71
C GLN A 112 10.29 14.03 1.91
N PHE A 113 11.19 13.25 2.51
CA PHE A 113 10.90 12.49 3.72
C PHE A 113 11.63 13.12 4.89
N THR A 114 10.98 13.24 6.05
CA THR A 114 11.73 13.48 7.29
C THR A 114 12.26 12.15 7.82
N HIS A 115 13.39 12.16 8.53
CA HIS A 115 13.87 10.96 9.22
C HIS A 115 12.82 10.41 10.21
N ASP A 116 12.06 11.29 10.84
CA ASP A 116 10.97 10.91 11.75
C ASP A 116 9.85 10.19 10.99
N ALA A 117 9.45 10.68 9.82
CA ALA A 117 8.43 10.02 9.00
C ALA A 117 8.86 8.63 8.52
N LEU A 118 10.16 8.41 8.24
CA LEU A 118 10.66 7.06 7.95
C LEU A 118 10.54 6.14 9.16
N LYS A 119 10.98 6.63 10.32
CA LYS A 119 11.02 5.85 11.55
C LYS A 119 9.61 5.49 12.04
N GLU A 120 8.68 6.43 11.95
CA GLU A 120 7.27 6.21 12.29
C GLU A 120 6.59 5.16 11.39
N ASN A 121 7.10 4.95 10.18
CA ASN A 121 6.48 4.09 9.16
C ASN A 121 7.37 2.91 8.74
N GLU A 122 8.37 2.59 9.55
CA GLU A 122 9.39 1.59 9.20
C GLU A 122 8.76 0.23 8.87
N ASP A 123 7.82 -0.24 9.68
CA ASP A 123 7.16 -1.54 9.48
C ASP A 123 6.42 -1.64 8.13
N ILE A 124 5.70 -0.57 7.77
CA ILE A 124 4.96 -0.50 6.50
C ILE A 124 5.95 -0.47 5.32
N LEU A 125 7.01 0.34 5.43
CA LEU A 125 8.02 0.43 4.39
C LEU A 125 8.78 -0.88 4.23
N GLN A 126 9.15 -1.55 5.31
CA GLN A 126 9.76 -2.89 5.27
C GLN A 126 8.83 -3.89 4.59
N LEU A 127 7.52 -3.88 4.91
CA LEU A 127 6.56 -4.76 4.25
C LEU A 127 6.40 -4.44 2.76
N TYR A 128 6.43 -3.15 2.39
CA TYR A 128 6.40 -2.71 0.99
C TYR A 128 7.64 -3.19 0.21
N PHE A 129 8.84 -3.01 0.75
CA PHE A 129 10.07 -3.47 0.12
C PHE A 129 10.16 -5.00 0.09
N LYS A 130 9.63 -5.69 1.11
CA LYS A 130 9.47 -7.15 1.10
C LYS A 130 8.51 -7.59 0.00
N ALA A 131 7.42 -6.86 -0.25
CA ALA A 131 6.50 -7.15 -1.35
C ALA A 131 7.14 -6.93 -2.73
N LEU A 132 7.96 -5.89 -2.91
CA LEU A 132 8.75 -5.67 -4.13
C LEU A 132 9.78 -6.79 -4.36
N LEU A 133 10.50 -7.19 -3.31
CA LEU A 133 11.44 -8.30 -3.39
C LEU A 133 10.71 -9.62 -3.71
N GLY A 134 9.58 -9.88 -3.05
CA GLY A 134 8.74 -11.05 -3.34
C GLY A 134 8.22 -11.06 -4.78
N ARG A 135 7.89 -9.88 -5.33
CA ARG A 135 7.53 -9.74 -6.75
C ARG A 135 8.69 -10.12 -7.67
N GLN A 136 9.90 -9.68 -7.34
CA GLN A 136 11.08 -9.91 -8.16
C GLN A 136 11.55 -11.37 -8.12
N LEU A 137 11.35 -12.06 -7.00
CA LEU A 137 11.73 -13.47 -6.83
C LEU A 137 10.64 -14.44 -7.31
N TYR A 138 9.35 -14.15 -7.05
CA TYR A 138 8.27 -15.14 -7.23
C TYR A 138 7.05 -14.60 -7.98
N GLY A 139 7.09 -13.35 -8.43
CA GLY A 139 5.98 -12.70 -9.13
C GLY A 139 4.78 -12.37 -8.24
N SER A 140 3.64 -12.16 -8.90
CA SER A 140 2.43 -11.63 -8.24
C SER A 140 1.84 -12.53 -7.16
N ARG A 141 2.11 -13.85 -7.22
CA ARG A 141 1.61 -14.81 -6.22
C ARG A 141 2.05 -14.47 -4.81
N VAL A 142 3.30 -14.01 -4.65
CA VAL A 142 3.85 -13.60 -3.35
C VAL A 142 3.61 -12.12 -3.10
N ALA A 143 3.75 -11.29 -4.13
CA ALA A 143 3.67 -9.85 -3.97
C ALA A 143 2.28 -9.33 -3.58
N VAL A 144 1.21 -9.83 -4.22
CA VAL A 144 -0.15 -9.30 -4.03
C VAL A 144 -0.64 -9.47 -2.58
N PRO A 145 -0.52 -10.63 -1.93
CA PRO A 145 -0.90 -10.76 -0.52
C PRO A 145 -0.14 -9.81 0.41
N LEU A 146 1.15 -9.56 0.13
CA LEU A 146 1.97 -8.63 0.93
C LEU A 146 1.55 -7.17 0.73
N PHE A 147 1.24 -6.75 -0.50
CA PHE A 147 0.69 -5.42 -0.75
C PHE A 147 -0.69 -5.24 -0.12
N ASN A 148 -1.55 -6.26 -0.23
CA ASN A 148 -2.88 -6.26 0.37
C ASN A 148 -2.83 -6.11 1.90
N ALA A 149 -1.78 -6.60 2.56
CA ALA A 149 -1.59 -6.42 4.00
C ALA A 149 -1.31 -4.96 4.41
N ILE A 150 -0.87 -4.11 3.47
CA ILE A 150 -0.64 -2.67 3.69
C ILE A 150 -1.89 -1.84 3.33
N ASP A 151 -2.75 -2.37 2.48
CA ASP A 151 -3.90 -1.67 1.93
C ASP A 151 -5.11 -1.70 2.88
N GLU A 152 -5.43 -0.59 3.56
CA GLU A 152 -6.64 -0.45 4.39
C GLU A 152 -7.90 -0.67 3.58
N VAL A 153 -7.96 -0.16 2.35
CA VAL A 153 -9.20 -0.31 1.57
C VAL A 153 -9.45 -1.79 1.40
N PHE A 154 -8.42 -2.56 1.10
CA PHE A 154 -8.51 -4.01 1.08
C PHE A 154 -8.85 -4.61 2.46
N GLN A 155 -8.13 -4.25 3.53
CA GLN A 155 -8.36 -4.79 4.87
C GLN A 155 -9.77 -4.49 5.40
N GLN A 156 -10.24 -3.26 5.24
CA GLN A 156 -11.59 -2.83 5.63
C GLN A 156 -12.64 -3.53 4.76
N SER A 157 -12.40 -3.71 3.46
CA SER A 157 -13.31 -4.45 2.57
C SER A 157 -13.52 -5.89 3.02
N LEU A 158 -12.50 -6.55 3.57
CA LEU A 158 -12.64 -7.91 4.11
C LEU A 158 -13.62 -7.98 5.29
N LEU A 159 -13.69 -6.93 6.10
CA LEU A 159 -14.61 -6.87 7.25
C LEU A 159 -16.08 -6.74 6.81
N LEU A 160 -16.33 -6.26 5.58
CA LEU A 160 -17.67 -6.03 5.04
C LEU A 160 -18.27 -7.26 4.35
N TRP A 161 -17.52 -8.36 4.25
CA TRP A 161 -17.99 -9.57 3.55
C TRP A 161 -19.26 -10.21 4.15
N PRO A 162 -19.41 -10.30 5.48
CA PRO A 162 -20.66 -10.80 6.08
C PRO A 162 -21.88 -9.95 5.71
N GLU A 163 -21.77 -8.62 5.82
CA GLU A 163 -22.84 -7.70 5.44
C GLU A 163 -23.18 -7.81 3.94
N ALA A 164 -22.16 -7.92 3.10
CA ALA A 164 -22.35 -8.12 1.67
C ALA A 164 -23.11 -9.42 1.35
N GLN A 165 -22.86 -10.50 2.11
CA GLN A 165 -23.61 -11.76 1.97
C GLN A 165 -25.07 -11.62 2.39
N GLU A 166 -25.34 -10.92 3.50
CA GLU A 166 -26.71 -10.66 3.94
C GLU A 166 -27.49 -9.85 2.90
N LEU A 167 -26.89 -8.78 2.37
CA LEU A 167 -27.48 -7.98 1.29
C LEU A 167 -27.72 -8.79 0.01
N ALA A 168 -26.83 -9.73 -0.31
CA ALA A 168 -26.99 -10.64 -1.46
C ALA A 168 -28.13 -11.66 -1.26
N LEU A 169 -28.45 -12.04 -0.02
CA LEU A 169 -29.57 -12.93 0.29
C LEU A 169 -30.91 -12.19 0.27
N LEU A 170 -30.93 -10.92 0.69
CA LEU A 170 -32.11 -10.04 0.63
C LEU A 170 -32.51 -9.64 -0.78
N SER A 171 -31.65 -9.89 -1.78
CA SER A 171 -31.88 -9.61 -3.19
C SER A 171 -32.29 -10.84 -4.02
N ARG A 172 -32.71 -11.94 -3.37
CA ARG A 172 -33.32 -13.11 -4.01
C ARG A 172 -34.82 -13.17 -3.84
#